data_AF-A0A3R7WBF5-F1
#
_entry.id   AF-A0A3R7WBF5-F1
#
_cell.length_a   1.000
_cell.length_b   1.000
_cell.length_c   1.000
_cell.angle_alpha   90.00
_cell.angle_beta   90.00
_cell.angle_gamma   90.00
#
_symmetry.space_group_name_H-M   'P 1'
#
loop_
_entity.id
_entity.type
_entity.pdbx_description
1 polymer ?
#
loop_
_entity_poly.entity_id
_entity_poly.type
_entity_poly.pdbx_seq_one_letter_code
_entity_poly.pdbx_strand_id
1 'polypeptide(L)' 'MASQRHIFSYNPKDRPTQKFSYFFTIELKNGSVYATPIDSTGMVAPYTFKVEDPLEYYKKRSMKRD' A
#
# COMPACT_ATOMS: atom_id res chain seq x y z
N MET A 1 -5.71 -4.68 -24.03
CA MET A 1 -6.37 -4.19 -22.79
C MET A 1 -5.37 -3.31 -22.07
N ALA A 2 -5.62 -2.00 -21.93
CA ALA A 2 -4.71 -1.11 -21.23
C ALA A 2 -4.75 -1.41 -19.72
N SER A 3 -3.58 -1.51 -19.08
CA SER A 3 -3.48 -1.65 -17.62
C SER A 3 -3.94 -0.35 -16.98
N GLN A 4 -5.00 -0.39 -16.18
CA GLN A 4 -5.47 0.78 -15.43
C GLN A 4 -4.65 0.88 -14.14
N ARG A 5 -3.78 1.89 -14.07
CA ARG A 5 -2.97 2.16 -12.88
C ARG A 5 -3.78 2.97 -11.87
N HIS A 6 -4.08 2.38 -10.72
CA HIS A 6 -4.64 3.12 -9.58
C HIS A 6 -3.52 3.82 -8.80
N ILE A 7 -3.66 5.12 -8.56
CA ILE A 7 -2.73 5.93 -7.77
C ILE A 7 -3.53 6.64 -6.68
N PHE A 8 -3.09 6.50 -5.44
CA PHE A 8 -3.60 7.26 -4.31
C PHE A 8 -2.51 8.25 -3.86
N SER A 9 -2.84 9.53 -3.83
CA SER A 9 -1.94 10.60 -3.39
C SER A 9 -2.31 11.05 -1.99
N TYR A 10 -1.31 11.21 -1.13
CA TYR A 10 -1.46 11.65 0.26
C TYR A 10 -0.52 12.81 0.57
N ASN A 11 -1.02 13.83 1.27
CA ASN A 11 -0.21 14.95 1.76
C ASN A 11 -0.01 14.85 3.29
N PRO A 12 1.22 14.60 3.77
CA PRO A 12 1.49 14.51 5.21
C PRO A 12 1.26 15.80 5.98
N LYS A 13 1.27 16.97 5.31
CA LYS A 13 1.04 18.26 5.95
C LYS A 13 -0.42 18.44 6.37
N ASP A 14 -1.35 17.91 5.57
CA ASP A 14 -2.79 18.08 5.81
C ASP A 14 -3.30 17.10 6.88
N ARG A 15 -2.71 15.90 6.96
CA ARG A 15 -3.13 14.83 7.87
C ARG A 15 -1.94 14.01 8.36
N PRO A 16 -1.12 14.51 9.30
CA PRO A 16 0.09 13.81 9.74
C PRO A 16 -0.23 12.42 10.30
N THR A 17 0.55 11.42 9.88
CA THR A 17 0.50 10.05 10.41
C THR A 17 1.90 9.46 10.50
N GLN A 18 2.05 8.49 11.40
CA GLN A 18 3.26 7.68 11.53
C GLN A 18 3.10 6.30 10.89
N LYS A 19 1.90 5.95 10.43
CA LYS A 19 1.58 4.64 9.83
C LYS A 19 0.58 4.79 8.69
N PHE A 20 0.76 3.98 7.66
CA PHE A 20 -0.22 3.78 6.60
C PHE A 20 -0.67 2.33 6.59
N SER A 21 -1.96 2.14 6.36
CA SER A 21 -2.56 0.83 6.15
C SER A 21 -3.31 0.87 4.82
N TYR A 22 -3.04 -0.08 3.93
CA TYR A 22 -3.72 -0.19 2.64
C TYR A 22 -3.99 -1.64 2.29
N PHE A 23 -5.03 -1.87 1.50
CA PHE A 23 -5.34 -3.16 0.89
C PHE A 23 -5.85 -2.91 -0.54
N PHE A 24 -5.79 -3.93 -1.38
CA PHE A 24 -6.38 -3.90 -2.71
C PHE A 24 -7.19 -5.17 -2.93
N THR A 25 -8.27 -5.04 -3.68
CA THR A 25 -9.12 -6.15 -4.11
C THR A 25 -9.06 -6.25 -5.62
N ILE A 26 -9.00 -7.48 -6.14
CA ILE A 26 -9.09 -7.77 -7.57
C ILE A 26 -10.53 -8.23 -7.83
N GLU A 27 -11.27 -7.44 -8.58
CA GLU A 27 -12.63 -7.77 -9.01
C GLU A 27 -12.63 -8.22 -10.48
N LEU A 28 -13.41 -9.25 -10.78
CA LEU A 28 -13.69 -9.69 -12.14
C LEU A 28 -14.84 -8.86 -12.73
N LYS A 29 -14.93 -8.81 -14.06
CA LYS A 29 -15.96 -8.02 -14.77
C LYS A 29 -17.40 -8.40 -14.41
N ASN A 30 -17.63 -9.61 -13.92
CA ASN A 30 -18.93 -10.10 -13.46
C ASN A 30 -19.25 -9.70 -12.00
N GLY A 31 -18.42 -8.86 -11.37
CA GLY A 31 -18.60 -8.40 -9.99
C GLY A 31 -18.11 -9.39 -8.92
N SER A 32 -17.56 -10.54 -9.29
CA SER A 32 -16.98 -11.47 -8.31
C SER A 32 -15.58 -11.02 -7.89
N VAL A 33 -15.25 -11.18 -6.61
CA VAL A 33 -13.91 -10.95 -6.08
C VAL A 33 -13.00 -12.13 -6.42
N TYR A 34 -11.90 -11.87 -7.13
CA TYR A 34 -10.85 -12.84 -7.43
C TYR A 34 -9.84 -12.97 -6.29
N ALA A 35 -9.42 -11.85 -5.71
CA ALA A 35 -8.46 -11.82 -4.61
C ALA A 35 -8.64 -10.60 -3.71
N THR A 36 -8.65 -10.83 -2.40
CA THR A 36 -8.59 -9.81 -1.34
C THR A 36 -7.65 -10.35 -0.27
N PRO A 37 -6.74 -9.54 0.30
CA PRO A 37 -5.92 -10.00 1.41
C PRO A 37 -6.82 -10.26 2.62
N ILE A 38 -6.91 -11.53 3.04
CA ILE A 38 -7.68 -11.96 4.21
C ILE A 38 -6.79 -12.72 5.19
N ASP A 39 -7.10 -12.64 6.48
CA ASP A 39 -6.43 -13.41 7.53
C ASP A 39 -7.04 -14.81 7.71
N SER A 40 -6.54 -15.56 8.70
CA SER A 40 -7.02 -16.91 9.02
C SER A 40 -8.46 -16.96 9.53
N THR A 41 -9.04 -15.82 9.90
CA THR A 41 -10.44 -15.71 10.33
C THR A 41 -11.37 -15.30 9.19
N GLY A 42 -10.82 -15.04 8.00
CA GLY A 42 -11.56 -14.58 6.83
C GLY A 42 -11.82 -13.07 6.80
N MET A 43 -11.18 -12.31 7.71
CA MET A 43 -11.30 -10.85 7.76
C MET A 43 -10.26 -10.19 6.86
N VAL A 44 -10.55 -9.00 6.34
CA VAL A 44 -9.60 -8.24 5.50
C VAL A 44 -8.35 -7.91 6.32
N ALA A 45 -7.19 -8.29 5.78
CA ALA A 45 -5.88 -8.10 6.39
C ALA A 45 -5.08 -7.03 5.63
N PRO A 46 -5.20 -5.74 5.99
CA PRO A 46 -4.46 -4.68 5.31
C PRO A 46 -2.97 -4.74 5.59
N TYR A 47 -2.16 -4.39 4.59
CA TYR A 47 -0.73 -4.20 4.79
C TYR A 47 -0.49 -2.87 5.50
N THR A 48 0.19 -2.92 6.64
CA THR A 48 0.52 -1.73 7.44
C THR A 48 2.01 -1.50 7.47
N PHE A 49 2.45 -0.29 7.14
CA PHE A 49 3.85 0.12 7.25
C PHE A 49 4.01 1.41 8.05
N LYS A 50 5.14 1.54 8.74
CA LYS A 50 5.53 2.77 9.43
C LYS A 50 6.14 3.73 8.43
N VAL A 51 5.85 5.02 8.61
CA VAL A 51 6.50 6.07 7.84
C VAL A 51 7.95 6.18 8.32
N GLU A 52 8.91 5.85 7.46
CA GLU A 52 10.32 6.06 7.75
C GLU A 52 10.65 7.56 7.68
N ASP A 53 11.61 7.99 8.47
CA ASP A 53 12.18 9.32 8.32
C ASP A 53 12.76 9.46 6.88
N PRO A 54 12.48 10.56 6.15
CA PRO A 54 12.95 10.72 4.78
C PRO A 54 14.47 10.58 4.64
N LEU A 55 15.26 11.12 5.59
CA LEU A 55 16.72 11.03 5.55
C LEU A 55 17.17 9.58 5.71
N GLU A 56 16.56 8.83 6.62
CA GLU A 56 16.84 7.40 6.78
C GLU A 56 16.49 6.59 5.52
N TYR A 57 15.33 6.86 4.92
CA TYR A 57 14.90 6.21 3.69
C TYR A 57 15.90 6.41 2.54
N TYR A 58 16.34 7.65 2.31
CA TYR A 58 17.31 7.95 1.24
C TYR A 58 18.69 7.35 1.52
N LYS A 59 19.17 7.35 2.77
CA LYS A 59 20.43 6.68 3.16
C LYS A 59 20.39 5.17 2.89
N LYS A 60 19.32 4.49 3.32
CA LYS A 60 19.15 3.05 3.05
C LYS A 60 19.09 2.75 1.56
N ARG A 61 18.45 3.63 0.78
CA ARG A 61 18.31 3.45 -0.67
C ARG A 61 19.62 3.71 -1.42
N SER A 62 20.45 4.66 -0.99
CA SER A 62 21.76 4.89 -1.61
C SER A 62 22.73 3.74 -1.35
N MET A 63 22.69 3.16 -0.15
CA MET A 63 23.53 2.00 0.24
C MET A 63 23.16 0.69 -0.47
N LYS A 64 21.94 0.57 -1.00
CA LYS A 64 21.47 -0.62 -1.74
C LYS A 64 21.85 -0.61 -3.24
N ARG A 65 22.57 0.40 -3.72
CA ARG A 65 22.96 0.53 -5.14
C ARG A 65 24.37 0.02 -5.45
N ASP A 66 25.08 -0.51 -4.46
CA ASP A 66 26.37 -1.21 -4.57
C ASP A 66 26.16 -2.73 -4.49
#